data_AF-A0A8T3RHP2-F1
#
_entry.id   AF-A0A8T3RHP2-F1
#
_cell.length_a   1.000
_cell.length_b   1.000
_cell.length_c   1.000
_cell.angle_alpha   90.00
_cell.angle_beta   90.00
_cell.angle_gamma   90.00
#
_symmetry.space_group_name_H-M   'P 1'
#
loop_
_entity.id
_entity.type
_entity.pdbx_description
1 polymer ?
#
loop_
_entity_poly.entity_id
_entity_poly.type
_entity_poly.pdbx_seq_one_letter_code
_entity_poly.pdbx_strand_id
1 'polypeptide(L)'
;MHYQQYCLSCHAPIERTDRKRRVNAVMTRLADIGTDPAMATNAIQRTAKTGVLQGTREMILIGDRLGPVAPGTKVGPVIAAGVTLGQPVQAIETGFSEYLKIRRATPFDPLSYKARPLNGIWATAPYLHNGSVPSLWQLLQPSAQRDQVFHVGSYEFDPLHVGFASGPDTGGSRFDTRLPGNSNAGHDYGVTLSDSQKWELLEYLKTL
;
A
#
# COMPACT_ATOMS: atom_id res chain seq x y z
N MET A 1 8.93 22.12 -11.19
CA MET A 1 7.50 21.82 -10.92
C MET A 1 7.37 21.08 -9.59
N HIS A 2 6.41 21.43 -8.73
CA HIS A 2 6.28 20.86 -7.37
C HIS A 2 6.19 19.32 -7.35
N TYR A 3 5.55 18.71 -8.35
CA TYR A 3 5.49 17.25 -8.47
C TYR A 3 6.87 16.57 -8.49
N GLN A 4 7.84 17.13 -9.23
CA GLN A 4 9.18 16.57 -9.32
C GLN A 4 9.92 16.61 -7.98
N GLN A 5 9.70 17.68 -7.21
CA GLN A 5 10.38 17.89 -5.93
C GLN A 5 9.76 17.07 -4.80
N TYR A 6 8.43 17.01 -4.73
CA TYR A 6 7.72 16.46 -3.58
C TYR A 6 7.15 15.05 -3.81
N CYS A 7 7.01 14.59 -5.05
CA CYS A 7 6.30 13.34 -5.36
C CYS A 7 7.19 12.31 -6.06
N LEU A 8 7.97 12.74 -7.07
CA LEU A 8 8.60 11.85 -8.05
C LEU A 8 9.63 10.87 -7.45
N SER A 9 10.28 11.21 -6.33
CA SER A 9 11.26 10.33 -5.67
C SER A 9 10.64 9.04 -5.13
N CYS A 10 9.35 9.07 -4.77
CA CYS A 10 8.61 7.91 -4.27
C CYS A 10 7.60 7.40 -5.30
N HIS A 11 6.89 8.31 -5.97
CA HIS A 11 5.82 8.00 -6.90
C HIS A 11 6.34 7.90 -8.34
N ALA A 12 6.97 6.75 -8.65
CA ALA A 12 7.50 6.48 -9.98
C ALA A 12 6.39 6.59 -11.06
N PRO A 13 6.61 7.34 -12.15
CA PRO A 13 5.63 7.51 -13.21
C PRO A 13 5.49 6.21 -14.02
N ILE A 14 4.30 5.98 -14.56
CA ILE A 14 4.07 4.90 -15.53
C ILE A 14 3.84 5.50 -16.92
N GLU A 15 4.64 5.06 -17.89
CA GLU A 15 4.36 5.32 -19.31
C GLU A 15 3.20 4.45 -19.79
N ARG A 16 2.00 5.03 -19.83
CA ARG A 16 0.74 4.31 -20.16
C ARG A 16 0.77 3.65 -21.54
N THR A 17 1.48 4.22 -22.51
CA THR A 17 1.55 3.72 -23.89
C THR A 17 2.55 2.59 -24.08
N ASP A 18 3.48 2.38 -23.15
CA ASP A 18 4.44 1.29 -23.25
C ASP A 18 3.80 -0.04 -22.79
N ARG A 19 3.70 -0.99 -23.72
CA ARG A 19 3.19 -2.35 -23.46
C ARG A 19 4.17 -3.21 -22.65
N LYS A 20 5.46 -2.85 -22.63
CA LYS A 20 6.53 -3.55 -21.90
C LYS A 20 6.93 -2.83 -20.61
N ARG A 21 6.20 -1.79 -20.21
CA ARG A 21 6.51 -0.97 -19.05
C ARG A 21 6.69 -1.83 -17.81
N ARG A 22 7.71 -1.48 -17.02
CA ARG A 22 7.96 -2.09 -15.72
C ARG A 22 7.59 -1.09 -14.63
N VAL A 23 6.88 -1.57 -13.61
CA VAL A 23 6.58 -0.77 -12.42
C VAL A 23 7.57 -1.17 -11.34
N ASN A 24 8.55 -0.32 -11.11
CA ASN A 24 9.45 -0.47 -9.97
C ASN A 24 8.74 0.08 -8.73
N ALA A 25 8.36 -0.80 -7.81
CA ALA A 25 7.76 -0.39 -6.56
C ALA A 25 8.82 0.26 -5.66
N VAL A 26 8.60 1.51 -5.27
CA VAL A 26 9.36 2.14 -4.20
C VAL A 26 8.69 1.80 -2.88
N MET A 27 9.45 1.15 -1.99
CA MET A 27 9.01 0.83 -0.63
C MET A 27 9.53 1.93 0.29
N THR A 28 8.62 2.77 0.79
CA THR A 28 8.98 3.86 1.72
C THR A 28 8.79 3.35 3.14
N ARG A 29 9.84 3.46 3.96
CA ARG A 29 9.83 2.97 5.33
C ARG A 29 8.77 3.69 6.14
N LEU A 30 8.14 2.95 7.05
CA LEU A 30 7.15 3.47 7.97
C LEU A 30 7.71 4.62 8.82
N ALA A 31 8.96 4.50 9.24
CA ALA A 31 9.68 5.55 9.98
C ALA A 31 9.86 6.85 9.21
N ASP A 32 9.93 6.79 7.87
CA ASP A 32 10.10 7.97 7.01
C ASP A 32 8.75 8.59 6.60
N ILE A 33 7.73 7.75 6.37
CA ILE A 33 6.42 8.20 5.88
C ILE A 33 5.44 8.54 7.02
N GLY A 34 5.60 7.95 8.21
CA GLY A 34 4.82 8.28 9.42
C GLY A 34 3.31 7.97 9.37
N THR A 35 2.85 7.19 8.38
CA THR A 35 1.43 6.80 8.28
C THR A 35 1.06 5.66 9.25
N ASP A 36 -0.22 5.34 9.37
CA ASP A 36 -0.71 4.31 10.31
C ASP A 36 0.09 2.99 10.21
N PRO A 37 0.63 2.47 11.34
CA PRO A 37 1.50 1.30 11.33
C PRO A 37 0.75 -0.04 11.26
N ALA A 38 -0.56 -0.06 11.49
CA ALA A 38 -1.29 -1.28 11.84
C ALA A 38 -1.27 -2.30 10.71
N MET A 39 -1.49 -1.89 9.46
CA MET A 39 -1.49 -2.81 8.32
C MET A 39 -0.11 -3.46 8.12
N ALA A 40 0.97 -2.66 8.11
CA ALA A 40 2.34 -3.19 7.98
C ALA A 40 2.71 -4.11 9.15
N THR A 41 2.39 -3.69 10.38
CA THR A 41 2.66 -4.47 11.59
C THR A 41 1.91 -5.80 11.56
N ASN A 42 0.63 -5.79 11.22
CA ASN A 42 -0.18 -7.00 11.08
C ASN A 42 0.38 -7.93 10.01
N ALA A 43 0.85 -7.40 8.87
CA ALA A 43 1.42 -8.21 7.80
C ALA A 43 2.66 -9.00 8.26
N ILE A 44 3.49 -8.42 9.13
CA ILE A 44 4.75 -9.02 9.60
C ILE A 44 4.54 -9.91 10.82
N GLN A 45 3.71 -9.45 11.76
CA GLN A 45 3.55 -10.11 13.06
C GLN A 45 2.48 -11.20 13.02
N ARG A 46 1.65 -11.29 11.97
CA ARG A 46 0.59 -12.29 11.89
C ARG A 46 1.16 -13.71 11.92
N THR A 47 0.82 -14.43 12.97
CA THR A 47 1.04 -15.87 13.10
C THR A 47 -0.23 -16.66 12.79
N ALA A 48 -0.06 -17.91 12.37
CA ALA A 48 -1.15 -18.84 12.15
C ALA A 48 -0.85 -20.18 12.81
N LYS A 49 -1.92 -20.90 13.21
CA LYS A 49 -1.81 -22.32 13.56
C LYS A 49 -1.38 -23.10 12.33
N THR A 50 -0.36 -23.93 12.45
CA THR A 50 0.22 -24.67 11.31
C THR A 50 -0.59 -25.90 10.94
N GLY A 51 -1.33 -26.47 11.91
CA GLY A 51 -2.25 -27.58 11.67
C GLY A 51 -1.55 -28.78 11.05
N VAL A 52 -2.06 -29.26 9.91
CA VAL A 52 -1.50 -30.39 9.16
C VAL A 52 -0.05 -30.17 8.69
N LEU A 53 0.43 -28.92 8.70
CA LEU A 53 1.81 -28.57 8.34
C LEU A 53 2.78 -28.58 9.52
N GLN A 54 2.31 -28.84 10.74
CA GLN A 54 3.19 -28.94 11.90
C GLN A 54 4.25 -30.02 11.68
N GLY A 55 5.52 -29.68 11.95
CA GLY A 55 6.65 -30.58 11.75
C GLY A 55 7.17 -30.67 10.31
N THR A 56 6.47 -30.08 9.34
CA THR A 56 6.96 -29.89 7.95
C THR A 56 8.06 -28.84 7.92
N ARG A 57 9.06 -28.99 7.05
CA ARG A 57 10.13 -27.99 6.88
C ARG A 57 9.67 -26.83 6.01
N GLU A 58 10.24 -25.63 6.22
CA GLU A 58 9.88 -24.38 5.50
C GLU A 58 9.93 -24.46 3.97
N MET A 59 10.71 -25.38 3.39
CA MET A 59 10.75 -25.67 1.95
C MET A 59 10.43 -27.15 1.65
N ILE A 60 9.59 -27.77 2.49
CA ILE A 60 9.22 -29.20 2.50
C ILE A 60 10.40 -30.11 2.89
N LEU A 61 11.55 -29.93 2.25
CA LEU A 61 12.76 -30.75 2.45
C LEU A 61 13.88 -30.01 3.21
N ILE A 62 13.90 -28.68 3.17
CA ILE A 62 15.00 -27.84 3.67
C ILE A 62 14.46 -26.78 4.66
N GLY A 63 15.29 -26.39 5.64
CA GLY A 63 14.96 -25.37 6.64
C GLY A 63 14.40 -25.94 7.95
N ASP A 64 14.05 -25.04 8.86
CA ASP A 64 13.49 -25.40 10.17
C ASP A 64 12.11 -26.05 10.04
N ARG A 65 11.77 -26.88 11.04
CA ARG A 65 10.43 -27.46 11.13
C ARG A 65 9.46 -26.43 11.70
N LEU A 66 8.29 -26.33 11.09
CA LEU A 66 7.23 -25.48 11.60
C LEU A 66 6.73 -26.01 12.95
N GLY A 67 6.71 -25.13 13.95
CA GLY A 67 6.06 -25.40 15.25
C GLY A 67 4.53 -25.44 15.15
N PRO A 68 3.80 -25.55 16.27
CA PRO A 68 2.32 -25.53 16.28
C PRO A 68 1.74 -24.17 15.85
N VAL A 69 2.51 -23.09 16.03
CA VAL A 69 2.21 -21.74 15.55
C VAL A 69 3.44 -21.21 14.84
N ALA A 70 3.25 -20.58 13.68
CA ALA A 70 4.34 -19.99 12.90
C ALA A 70 3.90 -18.68 12.21
N PRO A 71 4.84 -17.77 11.90
CA PRO A 71 4.58 -16.61 11.05
C PRO A 71 3.93 -17.01 9.72
N GLY A 72 2.94 -16.24 9.25
CA GLY A 72 2.28 -16.49 7.97
C GLY A 72 3.26 -16.50 6.79
N THR A 73 4.32 -15.70 6.89
CA THR A 73 5.44 -15.65 5.94
C THR A 73 6.22 -16.96 5.81
N LYS A 74 6.15 -17.85 6.81
CA LYS A 74 6.74 -19.20 6.77
C LYS A 74 5.73 -20.26 6.32
N VAL A 75 4.46 -20.10 6.68
CA VAL A 75 3.39 -21.07 6.35
C VAL A 75 3.00 -20.99 4.87
N GLY A 76 2.84 -19.78 4.33
CA GLY A 76 2.41 -19.55 2.94
C GLY A 76 3.30 -20.24 1.90
N PRO A 77 4.64 -20.06 1.94
CA PRO A 77 5.54 -20.72 1.01
C PRO A 77 5.48 -22.26 1.04
N VAL A 78 5.25 -22.88 2.20
CA VAL A 78 5.10 -24.35 2.30
C VAL A 78 3.85 -24.84 1.55
N ILE A 79 2.73 -24.11 1.70
CA ILE A 79 1.49 -24.41 0.97
C ILE A 79 1.72 -24.26 -0.54
N ALA A 80 2.33 -23.14 -0.96
CA ALA A 80 2.62 -22.89 -2.37
C ALA A 80 3.52 -23.99 -2.96
N ALA A 81 4.58 -24.37 -2.24
CA ALA A 81 5.47 -25.46 -2.65
C ALA A 81 4.71 -26.79 -2.79
N GLY A 82 3.83 -27.13 -1.84
CA GLY A 82 3.02 -28.34 -1.89
C GLY A 82 2.12 -28.40 -3.12
N VAL A 83 1.47 -27.28 -3.48
CA VAL A 83 0.65 -27.17 -4.69
C VAL A 83 1.50 -27.37 -5.95
N THR A 84 2.68 -26.76 -6.01
CA THR A 84 3.55 -26.88 -7.19
C THR A 84 4.06 -28.30 -7.42
N LEU A 85 4.29 -29.10 -6.38
CA LEU A 85 4.75 -30.49 -6.53
C LEU A 85 3.74 -31.40 -7.26
N GLY A 86 2.46 -31.01 -7.32
CA GLY A 86 1.42 -31.71 -8.09
C GLY A 86 1.23 -31.19 -9.52
N GLN A 87 2.05 -30.22 -9.96
CA GLN A 87 1.95 -29.59 -11.28
C GLN A 87 2.95 -30.20 -12.28
N PRO A 88 2.78 -29.98 -13.59
CA PRO A 88 3.75 -30.41 -14.60
C PRO A 88 5.17 -29.89 -14.33
N VAL A 89 6.19 -30.64 -14.76
CA VAL A 89 7.62 -30.32 -14.52
C VAL A 89 7.97 -28.88 -14.91
N GLN A 90 7.47 -28.37 -16.03
CA GLN A 90 7.70 -26.99 -16.48
C GLN A 90 7.14 -25.93 -15.51
N ALA A 91 6.00 -26.21 -14.87
CA ALA A 91 5.43 -25.31 -13.86
C ALA A 91 6.26 -25.32 -12.57
N ILE A 92 6.82 -26.47 -12.20
CA ILE A 92 7.76 -26.61 -11.06
C ILE A 92 9.03 -25.82 -11.34
N GLU A 93 9.65 -25.98 -12.52
CA GLU A 93 10.86 -25.26 -12.91
C GLU A 93 10.64 -23.74 -12.91
N THR A 94 9.52 -23.30 -13.48
CA THR A 94 9.16 -21.88 -13.50
C THR A 94 8.99 -21.35 -12.08
N GLY A 95 8.21 -22.04 -11.24
CA GLY A 95 7.99 -21.66 -9.84
C GLY A 95 9.29 -21.60 -9.03
N PHE A 96 10.19 -22.56 -9.22
CA PHE A 96 11.50 -22.56 -8.56
C PHE A 96 12.39 -21.41 -9.03
N SER A 97 12.43 -21.14 -10.34
CA SER A 97 13.20 -20.03 -10.90
C SER A 97 12.70 -18.67 -10.39
N GLU A 98 11.39 -18.47 -10.30
CA GLU A 98 10.77 -17.26 -9.77
C GLU A 98 11.00 -17.13 -8.26
N TYR A 99 10.89 -18.22 -7.50
CA TYR A 99 11.24 -18.23 -6.08
C TYR A 99 12.67 -17.76 -5.83
N LEU A 100 13.63 -18.27 -6.60
CA LEU A 100 15.03 -17.87 -6.50
C LEU A 100 15.25 -16.41 -6.90
N LYS A 101 14.54 -15.91 -7.93
CA LYS A 101 14.57 -14.49 -8.30
C LYS A 101 14.04 -13.60 -7.18
N ILE A 102 12.90 -13.95 -6.58
CA ILE A 102 12.31 -13.21 -5.45
C ILE A 102 13.25 -13.22 -4.24
N ARG A 103 13.84 -14.37 -3.91
CA ARG A 103 14.83 -14.49 -2.83
C ARG A 103 16.09 -13.65 -3.05
N ARG A 104 16.47 -13.41 -4.30
CA ARG A 104 17.61 -12.57 -4.69
C ARG A 104 17.25 -11.10 -4.90
N ALA A 105 15.96 -10.74 -4.87
CA ALA A 105 15.54 -9.36 -5.00
C ALA A 105 16.06 -8.53 -3.81
N THR A 106 16.31 -7.25 -4.06
CA THR A 106 16.86 -6.34 -3.04
C THR A 106 15.95 -6.32 -1.81
N PRO A 107 16.48 -6.66 -0.62
CA PRO A 107 15.68 -6.61 0.60
C PRO A 107 15.29 -5.16 0.89
N PHE A 108 14.04 -4.97 1.29
CA PHE A 108 13.51 -3.71 1.80
C PHE A 108 13.07 -3.91 3.26
N ASP A 109 12.92 -2.82 4.01
CA ASP A 109 12.39 -2.89 5.37
C ASP A 109 10.94 -3.39 5.33
N PRO A 110 10.61 -4.53 5.96
CA PRO A 110 9.25 -5.06 5.90
C PRO A 110 8.22 -4.09 6.52
N LEU A 111 8.62 -3.20 7.43
CA LEU A 111 7.80 -2.09 7.92
C LEU A 111 7.83 -0.93 6.91
N SER A 112 7.25 -1.14 5.74
CA SER A 112 7.17 -0.15 4.67
C SER A 112 5.83 -0.19 3.96
N TYR A 113 5.46 0.93 3.34
CA TYR A 113 4.36 0.99 2.38
C TYR A 113 4.87 1.25 0.98
N LYS A 114 4.20 0.64 0.01
CA LYS A 114 4.47 0.87 -1.41
C LYS A 114 3.93 2.25 -1.81
N ALA A 115 4.82 3.12 -2.28
CA ALA A 115 4.41 4.32 -3.01
C ALA A 115 3.87 3.90 -4.39
N ARG A 116 2.55 4.01 -4.58
CA ARG A 116 1.90 3.63 -5.84
C ARG A 116 2.10 4.74 -6.89
N PRO A 117 2.26 4.39 -8.17
CA PRO A 117 2.20 5.38 -9.24
C PRO A 117 0.90 6.18 -9.18
N LEU A 118 0.99 7.47 -9.46
CA LEU A 118 -0.12 8.42 -9.28
C LEU A 118 -1.02 8.54 -10.52
N ASN A 119 -0.82 7.69 -11.53
CA ASN A 119 -1.70 7.64 -12.68
C ASN A 119 -3.13 7.27 -12.26
N GLY A 120 -4.10 8.13 -12.57
CA GLY A 120 -5.50 7.96 -12.18
C GLY A 120 -5.76 8.25 -10.69
N ILE A 121 -4.81 8.85 -9.96
CA ILE A 121 -4.95 9.14 -8.52
C ILE A 121 -6.23 9.92 -8.21
N TRP A 122 -6.67 10.80 -9.11
CA TRP A 122 -7.87 11.61 -8.97
C TRP A 122 -9.15 10.79 -8.73
N ALA A 123 -9.19 9.53 -9.15
CA ALA A 123 -10.37 8.66 -9.07
C ALA A 123 -10.31 7.61 -7.93
N THR A 124 -9.37 7.75 -6.99
CA THR A 124 -9.05 6.68 -6.01
C THR A 124 -9.19 7.10 -4.55
N ALA A 125 -9.88 8.22 -4.29
CA ALA A 125 -10.23 8.61 -2.94
C ALA A 125 -11.10 7.53 -2.25
N PRO A 126 -11.03 7.39 -0.92
CA PRO A 126 -10.12 8.09 0.00
C PRO A 126 -8.66 7.64 -0.11
N TYR A 127 -7.73 8.52 0.32
CA TYR A 127 -6.28 8.38 0.17
C TYR A 127 -5.60 7.75 1.40
N LEU A 128 -4.31 7.45 1.25
CA LEU A 128 -3.49 6.59 2.11
C LEU A 128 -3.89 5.11 2.05
N HIS A 129 -3.11 4.23 2.69
CA HIS A 129 -3.28 2.78 2.61
C HIS A 129 -4.56 2.30 3.33
N ASN A 130 -5.06 3.08 4.29
CA ASN A 130 -6.24 2.80 5.11
C ASN A 130 -7.45 3.69 4.76
N GLY A 131 -7.35 4.53 3.70
CA GLY A 131 -8.45 5.39 3.27
C GLY A 131 -8.82 6.49 4.27
N SER A 132 -7.86 6.98 5.06
CA SER A 132 -8.08 7.90 6.17
C SER A 132 -8.06 9.39 5.80
N VAL A 133 -7.87 9.73 4.52
CA VAL A 133 -7.85 11.11 4.03
C VAL A 133 -8.83 11.26 2.86
N PRO A 134 -9.90 12.08 2.96
CA PRO A 134 -11.01 12.05 2.00
C PRO A 134 -10.71 12.69 0.64
N SER A 135 -9.73 13.61 0.56
CA SER A 135 -9.42 14.36 -0.67
C SER A 135 -7.91 14.61 -0.84
N LEU A 136 -7.44 14.86 -2.07
CA LEU A 136 -6.05 15.24 -2.30
C LEU A 136 -5.74 16.60 -1.66
N TRP A 137 -6.72 17.50 -1.60
CA TRP A 137 -6.57 18.75 -0.89
C TRP A 137 -6.18 18.53 0.57
N GLN A 138 -6.88 17.63 1.28
CA GLN A 138 -6.54 17.29 2.67
C GLN A 138 -5.19 16.57 2.77
N LEU A 139 -4.83 15.74 1.79
CA LEU A 139 -3.52 15.08 1.78
C LEU A 139 -2.36 16.10 1.70
N LEU A 140 -2.58 17.23 1.05
CA LEU A 140 -1.63 18.35 0.96
C LEU A 140 -1.69 19.30 2.16
N GLN A 141 -2.53 19.04 3.16
CA GLN A 141 -2.49 19.75 4.44
C GLN A 141 -1.64 18.99 5.47
N PRO A 142 -1.03 19.70 6.45
CA PRO A 142 -0.44 19.05 7.61
C PRO A 142 -1.42 18.06 8.24
N SER A 143 -0.96 16.86 8.60
CA SER A 143 -1.81 15.82 9.19
C SER A 143 -2.72 16.30 10.32
N ALA A 144 -2.25 17.22 11.17
CA ALA A 144 -3.02 17.81 12.27
C ALA A 144 -4.23 18.68 11.84
N GLN A 145 -4.29 19.10 10.58
CA GLN A 145 -5.37 19.93 10.01
C GLN A 145 -6.36 19.13 9.15
N ARG A 146 -6.14 17.81 8.99
CA ARG A 146 -7.03 16.93 8.23
C ARG A 146 -8.27 16.58 9.04
N ASP A 147 -9.37 16.27 8.35
CA ASP A 147 -10.60 15.86 9.02
C ASP A 147 -10.37 14.57 9.80
N GLN A 148 -10.81 14.58 11.06
CA GLN A 148 -10.73 13.39 11.91
C GLN A 148 -11.92 12.45 11.71
N VAL A 149 -13.05 13.00 11.24
CA VAL A 149 -14.32 12.30 11.05
C VAL A 149 -14.95 12.77 9.74
N PHE A 150 -15.28 11.82 8.88
CA PHE A 150 -15.94 12.07 7.59
C PHE A 150 -16.76 10.84 7.18
N HIS A 151 -17.48 10.89 6.07
CA HIS A 151 -18.28 9.77 5.58
C HIS A 151 -17.70 9.21 4.28
N VAL A 152 -17.68 7.88 4.14
CA VAL A 152 -17.20 7.16 2.97
C VAL A 152 -18.34 6.42 2.28
N GLY A 153 -18.25 6.27 0.95
CA GLY A 153 -19.24 5.53 0.16
C GLY A 153 -20.15 6.41 -0.71
N SER A 154 -19.93 7.72 -0.75
CA SER A 154 -20.55 8.59 -1.75
C SER A 154 -20.04 8.28 -3.15
N TYR A 155 -20.90 8.43 -4.15
CA TYR A 155 -20.54 8.41 -5.57
C TYR A 155 -20.37 9.82 -6.16
N GLU A 156 -20.68 10.85 -5.39
CA GLU A 156 -20.57 12.24 -5.83
C GLU A 156 -19.11 12.69 -5.75
N PHE A 157 -18.52 12.96 -6.91
CA PHE A 157 -17.13 13.39 -7.02
C PHE A 157 -17.01 14.90 -6.75
N ASP A 158 -16.07 15.29 -5.89
CA ASP A 158 -15.69 16.69 -5.66
C ASP A 158 -14.48 17.02 -6.55
N PRO A 159 -14.68 17.74 -7.69
CA PRO A 159 -13.60 18.07 -8.60
C PRO A 159 -12.70 19.19 -8.06
N LEU A 160 -13.14 19.97 -7.07
CA LEU A 160 -12.35 21.05 -6.49
C LEU A 160 -11.27 20.43 -5.60
N HIS A 161 -11.65 19.64 -4.60
CA HIS A 161 -10.69 19.06 -3.65
C HIS A 161 -10.08 17.72 -4.11
N VAL A 162 -10.63 17.15 -5.18
CA VAL A 162 -10.28 15.83 -5.74
C VAL A 162 -10.47 14.74 -4.70
N GLY A 163 -11.72 14.31 -4.57
CA GLY A 163 -12.17 13.27 -3.67
C GLY A 163 -13.65 12.96 -3.93
N PHE A 164 -14.29 12.24 -3.02
CA PHE A 164 -15.75 12.10 -3.02
C PHE A 164 -16.35 12.97 -1.93
N ALA A 165 -17.58 13.43 -2.12
CA ALA A 165 -18.33 14.13 -1.10
C ALA A 165 -18.35 13.27 0.18
N SER A 166 -17.96 13.87 1.31
CA SER A 166 -17.71 13.15 2.56
C SER A 166 -18.50 13.72 3.75
N GLY A 167 -19.51 14.55 3.46
CA GLY A 167 -20.43 15.10 4.44
C GLY A 167 -21.37 14.04 5.05
N PRO A 168 -21.99 14.32 6.21
CA PRO A 168 -22.93 13.40 6.87
C PRO A 168 -24.22 13.16 6.08
N ASP A 169 -24.56 14.04 5.16
CA ASP A 169 -25.72 14.02 4.27
C ASP A 169 -25.56 13.12 3.04
N THR A 170 -24.34 12.60 2.80
CA THR A 170 -24.02 11.77 1.63
C THR A 170 -24.63 10.36 1.66
N GLY A 171 -25.20 9.94 2.79
CA GLY A 171 -25.64 8.56 3.01
C GLY A 171 -24.48 7.56 3.17
N GLY A 172 -23.24 8.05 3.25
CA GLY A 172 -22.05 7.24 3.47
C GLY A 172 -21.94 6.70 4.91
N SER A 173 -20.99 5.79 5.12
CA SER A 173 -20.64 5.28 6.44
C SER A 173 -19.65 6.20 7.14
N ARG A 174 -19.89 6.50 8.42
CA ARG A 174 -18.98 7.31 9.24
C ARG A 174 -17.61 6.64 9.39
N PHE A 175 -16.55 7.33 8.99
CA PHE A 175 -15.16 6.98 9.20
C PHE A 175 -14.57 7.86 10.30
N ASP A 176 -13.80 7.25 11.22
CA ASP A 176 -13.16 7.95 12.35
C ASP A 176 -11.70 7.56 12.42
N THR A 177 -10.83 8.56 12.21
CA THR A 177 -9.37 8.38 12.12
C THR A 177 -8.71 8.13 13.47
N ARG A 178 -9.45 8.32 14.57
CA ARG A 178 -8.96 8.10 15.94
C ARG A 178 -9.06 6.63 16.35
N LEU A 179 -9.74 5.80 15.55
CA LEU A 179 -9.85 4.37 15.81
C LEU A 179 -8.54 3.64 15.42
N PRO A 180 -8.20 2.52 16.08
CA PRO A 180 -7.00 1.75 15.76
C PRO A 180 -6.97 1.33 14.28
N GLY A 181 -5.88 1.63 13.58
CA GLY A 181 -5.70 1.32 12.16
C GLY A 181 -6.24 2.38 11.19
N ASN A 182 -6.94 3.41 11.68
CA ASN A 182 -7.57 4.43 10.87
C ASN A 182 -6.81 5.78 10.86
N SER A 183 -5.60 5.85 11.44
CA SER A 183 -4.89 7.13 11.55
C SER A 183 -4.69 7.81 10.20
N ASN A 184 -4.97 9.10 10.15
CA ASN A 184 -4.73 9.99 9.00
C ASN A 184 -3.37 10.71 9.07
N ALA A 185 -2.49 10.28 9.97
CA ALA A 185 -1.17 10.85 10.18
C ALA A 185 -0.19 10.53 9.04
N GLY A 186 0.93 11.25 9.03
CA GLY A 186 2.03 11.01 8.11
C GLY A 186 1.76 11.48 6.68
N HIS A 187 2.68 11.13 5.79
CA HIS A 187 2.72 11.60 4.41
C HIS A 187 2.68 13.14 4.33
N ASP A 188 3.44 13.82 5.20
CA ASP A 188 3.49 15.28 5.26
C ASP A 188 4.45 15.87 4.19
N TYR A 189 4.24 15.46 2.93
CA TYR A 189 4.98 15.94 1.76
C TYR A 189 4.17 17.00 1.02
N GLY A 190 4.79 18.12 0.67
CA GLY A 190 4.11 19.24 0.00
C GLY A 190 3.23 20.08 0.92
N VAL A 191 3.18 19.78 2.22
CA VAL A 191 2.34 20.51 3.19
C VAL A 191 2.79 21.95 3.43
N THR A 192 4.06 22.25 3.15
CA THR A 192 4.68 23.58 3.28
C THR A 192 4.50 24.46 2.04
N LEU A 193 3.89 23.93 0.97
CA LEU A 193 3.54 24.72 -0.21
C LEU A 193 2.51 25.78 0.15
N SER A 194 2.53 26.91 -0.55
CA SER A 194 1.42 27.88 -0.45
C SER A 194 0.14 27.26 -1.02
N ASP A 195 -1.02 27.80 -0.66
CA ASP A 195 -2.30 27.31 -1.19
C ASP A 195 -2.34 27.38 -2.72
N SER A 196 -1.82 28.45 -3.33
CA SER A 196 -1.71 28.56 -4.79
C SER A 196 -0.89 27.43 -5.40
N GLN A 197 0.25 27.08 -4.80
CA GLN A 197 1.11 25.98 -5.26
C GLN A 197 0.45 24.62 -5.05
N LYS A 198 -0.33 24.44 -3.97
CA LYS A 198 -1.13 23.24 -3.73
C LYS A 198 -2.21 23.09 -4.80
N TRP A 199 -2.92 24.16 -5.15
CA TRP A 199 -3.91 24.15 -6.23
C TRP A 199 -3.29 23.80 -7.59
N GLU A 200 -2.15 24.40 -7.94
CA GLU A 200 -1.41 24.05 -9.17
C GLU A 200 -0.99 22.58 -9.19
N LEU A 201 -0.48 22.05 -8.07
CA LEU A 201 -0.14 20.65 -7.94
C LEU A 201 -1.37 19.75 -8.09
N LEU A 202 -2.50 20.14 -7.51
CA LEU A 202 -3.76 19.42 -7.61
C LEU A 202 -4.24 19.31 -9.07
N GLU A 203 -4.20 20.43 -9.81
CA GLU A 203 -4.52 20.46 -11.24
C GLU A 203 -3.59 19.53 -12.03
N TYR A 204 -2.29 19.52 -11.73
CA TYR A 204 -1.38 18.57 -12.35
C TYR A 204 -1.76 17.12 -12.04
N LEU A 205 -2.10 16.79 -10.79
CA LEU A 205 -2.50 15.43 -10.39
C LEU A 205 -3.79 14.95 -11.07
N LYS A 206 -4.70 15.85 -11.45
CA LYS A 206 -5.89 15.53 -12.26
C LYS A 206 -5.54 15.02 -13.66
N THR A 207 -4.38 15.42 -14.21
CA THR A 207 -3.95 15.03 -15.55
C THR A 207 -3.31 13.64 -15.61
N LEU A 208 -2.95 13.04 -14.46
CA LEU A 208 -2.16 11.81 -14.38
C LEU A 208 -2.93 10.54 -14.67
#